data_AF-A0A841J3S8-F1
#
_entry.id   AF-A0A841J3S8-F1
#
_cell.length_a   1.000
_cell.length_b   1.000
_cell.length_c   1.000
_cell.angle_alpha   90.00
_cell.angle_beta   90.00
_cell.angle_gamma   90.00
#
_symmetry.space_group_name_H-M   'P 1'
#
loop_
_entity.id
_entity.type
_entity.pdbx_description
1 polymer ?
#
loop_
_entity_poly.entity_id
_entity_poly.type
_entity_poly.pdbx_seq_one_letter_code
_entity_poly.pdbx_strand_id
1 'polypeptide(L)'
;MDDDIVTLGKRGIAADMTVVEFLVGMALTRGGAMSPRDLAHAVSAWLGKPVRSAALGPALTALRARGWVHCAAGTYTIGEEGIEALRGFYAAMVRMLDAGRRLLDVAVFLSLIKEFERNEL
;
A
#
# COMPACT_ATOMS: atom_id res chain seq x y z
N MET A 1 19.26 12.90 30.05
CA MET A 1 18.88 13.36 28.69
C MET A 1 18.79 12.07 27.91
N ASP A 2 17.61 11.47 27.97
CA ASP A 2 17.35 10.12 27.47
C ASP A 2 17.32 10.21 25.95
N ASP A 3 18.10 9.36 25.32
CA ASP A 3 18.25 9.29 23.87
C ASP A 3 16.94 8.70 23.32
N ASP A 4 16.09 9.55 22.77
CA ASP A 4 14.77 9.24 22.17
C ASP A 4 14.94 8.42 20.87
N ILE A 5 15.62 7.28 20.97
CA ILE A 5 15.88 6.40 19.83
C ILE A 5 14.73 5.40 19.74
N VAL A 6 13.72 5.74 18.94
CA VAL A 6 12.79 4.75 18.40
C VAL A 6 13.56 3.93 17.37
N THR A 7 14.02 2.74 17.78
CA THR A 7 14.82 1.87 16.92
C THR A 7 14.00 1.41 15.71
N LEU A 8 14.25 2.04 14.57
CA LEU A 8 13.66 1.67 13.29
C LEU A 8 14.48 0.52 12.67
N GLY A 9 13.79 -0.58 12.34
CA GLY A 9 14.38 -1.88 12.04
C GLY A 9 15.41 -1.93 10.89
N LYS A 10 16.31 -2.92 10.96
CA LYS A 10 17.58 -3.04 10.21
C LYS A 10 17.51 -3.28 8.69
N ARG A 11 16.36 -3.14 8.02
CA ARG A 11 16.28 -3.20 6.56
C ARG A 11 15.15 -2.31 6.05
N GLY A 12 15.51 -1.12 5.54
CA GLY A 12 14.60 -0.19 4.87
C GLY A 12 13.41 0.21 5.73
N ILE A 13 13.52 1.32 6.46
CA ILE A 13 12.43 1.79 7.30
C ILE A 13 11.23 2.12 6.40
N ALA A 14 10.00 1.77 6.81
CA ALA A 14 8.78 2.24 6.16
C ALA A 14 8.71 3.78 6.02
N ALA A 15 9.53 4.51 6.78
CA ALA A 15 9.70 5.97 6.72
C ALA A 15 10.35 6.46 5.41
N ASP A 16 11.18 5.64 4.76
CA ASP A 16 11.82 5.97 3.46
C ASP A 16 11.05 5.42 2.26
N MET A 17 9.78 5.03 2.47
CA MET A 17 8.93 4.51 1.41
C MET A 17 8.27 5.66 0.64
N THR A 18 8.51 5.68 -0.66
CA THR A 18 7.81 6.59 -1.57
C THR A 18 6.36 6.16 -1.75
N VAL A 19 5.50 7.12 -2.14
CA VAL A 19 4.10 6.83 -2.47
C VAL A 19 3.98 5.80 -3.60
N VAL A 20 4.89 5.80 -4.58
CA VAL A 20 4.85 4.83 -5.68
C VAL A 20 5.19 3.43 -5.21
N GLU A 21 6.20 3.28 -4.34
CA GLU A 21 6.52 2.00 -3.71
C GLU A 21 5.36 1.47 -2.87
N PHE A 22 4.70 2.35 -2.11
CA PHE A 22 3.52 1.98 -1.34
C PHE A 22 2.37 1.49 -2.23
N LEU A 23 2.05 2.22 -3.31
CA LEU A 23 0.99 1.81 -4.25
C LEU A 23 1.34 0.48 -4.95
N VAL A 24 2.58 0.28 -5.37
CA VAL A 24 3.00 -1.00 -5.96
C VAL A 24 2.89 -2.13 -4.95
N GLY A 25 3.37 -1.93 -3.72
CA GLY A 25 3.27 -2.89 -2.64
C GLY A 25 1.83 -3.28 -2.32
N MET A 26 0.95 -2.29 -2.16
CA MET A 26 -0.48 -2.51 -1.89
C MET A 26 -1.19 -3.23 -3.04
N ALA A 27 -0.82 -2.97 -4.29
CA ALA A 27 -1.37 -3.69 -5.44
C ALA A 27 -1.02 -5.18 -5.35
N LEU A 28 0.25 -5.51 -5.05
CA LEU A 28 0.69 -6.90 -4.85
C LEU A 28 0.01 -7.58 -3.67
N THR A 29 -0.14 -6.89 -2.53
CA THR A 29 -0.83 -7.44 -1.36
C THR A 29 -2.30 -7.78 -1.66
N ARG A 30 -2.97 -6.99 -2.50
CA ARG A 30 -4.39 -7.19 -2.83
C ARG A 30 -4.63 -8.14 -4.00
N GLY A 31 -3.75 -8.12 -5.00
CA GLY A 31 -3.90 -8.85 -6.26
C GLY A 31 -3.11 -10.16 -6.33
N GLY A 32 -2.20 -10.42 -5.38
CA GLY A 32 -1.31 -11.57 -5.43
C GLY A 32 -0.19 -11.39 -6.47
N ALA A 33 0.08 -12.44 -7.25
CA ALA A 33 1.11 -12.38 -8.29
C ALA A 33 0.65 -11.54 -9.48
N MET A 34 1.40 -10.49 -9.83
CA MET A 34 0.99 -9.52 -10.87
C MET A 34 2.11 -9.24 -11.88
N SER A 35 1.74 -9.04 -13.15
CA SER A 35 2.69 -8.52 -14.15
C SER A 35 2.92 -7.01 -13.99
N PRO A 36 4.00 -6.43 -14.56
CA PRO A 36 4.19 -4.98 -14.62
C PRO A 36 3.02 -4.22 -15.24
N ARG A 37 2.31 -4.84 -16.18
CA ARG A 37 1.15 -4.25 -16.84
C ARG A 37 -0.04 -4.18 -15.87
N ASP A 38 -0.29 -5.26 -15.12
CA ASP A 38 -1.39 -5.31 -14.15
C ASP A 38 -1.14 -4.33 -13.01
N LEU A 39 0.11 -4.22 -12.55
CA LEU A 39 0.52 -3.21 -11.57
C LEU A 39 0.28 -1.79 -12.09
N ALA A 40 0.67 -1.51 -13.33
CA ALA A 40 0.42 -0.20 -13.94
C ALA A 40 -1.07 0.12 -14.03
N HIS A 41 -1.92 -0.86 -14.39
CA HIS A 41 -3.36 -0.70 -14.42
C HIS A 41 -3.93 -0.40 -13.02
N ALA A 42 -3.54 -1.17 -12.00
CA ALA A 42 -3.99 -0.97 -10.63
C ALA A 42 -3.59 0.42 -10.08
N VAL A 43 -2.31 0.80 -10.24
CA VAL A 43 -1.80 2.09 -9.79
C VAL A 43 -2.46 3.24 -10.57
N SER A 44 -2.70 3.09 -11.87
CA SER A 44 -3.42 4.09 -12.66
C SER A 44 -4.83 4.33 -12.15
N ALA A 45 -5.54 3.28 -11.78
CA ALA A 45 -6.90 3.37 -11.24
C ALA A 45 -6.93 4.16 -9.93
N TRP A 46 -5.96 3.95 -9.04
CA TRP A 46 -5.88 4.68 -7.77
C TRP A 46 -5.43 6.14 -7.93
N LEU A 47 -4.56 6.43 -8.89
CA LEU A 47 -4.10 7.79 -9.16
C LEU A 47 -5.04 8.60 -10.06
N GLY A 48 -6.07 7.97 -10.64
CA GLY A 48 -6.97 8.61 -11.60
C GLY A 48 -6.31 9.05 -12.91
N LYS A 49 -5.12 8.52 -13.24
CA LYS A 49 -4.36 8.89 -14.45
C LYS A 49 -3.50 7.72 -14.98
N PRO A 50 -3.24 7.65 -16.29
CA PRO A 50 -2.42 6.59 -16.86
C PRO A 50 -0.98 6.59 -16.32
N VAL A 51 -0.50 5.42 -15.91
CA VAL A 51 0.87 5.16 -15.49
C VAL A 51 1.51 4.17 -16.45
N ARG A 52 2.72 4.48 -16.93
CA ARG A 52 3.49 3.56 -17.76
C ARG A 52 4.12 2.48 -16.89
N SER A 53 4.07 1.22 -17.30
CA SER A 53 4.70 0.11 -16.58
C SER A 53 6.19 0.35 -16.32
N ALA A 54 6.91 0.94 -17.27
CA ALA A 54 8.32 1.31 -17.12
C ALA A 54 8.57 2.30 -15.96
N ALA A 55 7.61 3.16 -15.63
CA ALA A 55 7.73 4.11 -14.53
C ALA A 55 7.66 3.43 -13.15
N LEU A 56 7.16 2.19 -13.07
CA LEU A 56 7.15 1.40 -11.83
C LEU A 56 8.46 0.66 -11.59
N GLY A 57 9.36 0.63 -12.57
CA GLY A 57 10.66 -0.06 -12.49
C GLY A 57 11.49 0.34 -11.26
N PRO A 58 11.71 1.64 -10.99
CA PRO A 58 12.45 2.09 -9.81
C PRO A 58 11.83 1.61 -8.50
N ALA A 59 10.50 1.67 -8.37
CA ALA A 59 9.79 1.20 -7.17
C ALA A 59 9.94 -0.32 -6.97
N LEU A 60 9.76 -1.10 -8.05
CA LEU A 60 9.97 -2.55 -8.01
C LEU A 60 11.41 -2.92 -7.64
N THR A 61 12.40 -2.23 -8.22
CA THR A 61 13.82 -2.42 -7.88
C THR A 61 14.09 -2.16 -6.41
N ALA A 62 13.56 -1.06 -5.87
CA ALA A 62 13.78 -0.69 -4.48
C ALA A 62 13.06 -1.64 -3.50
N LEU A 63 11.83 -2.08 -3.81
CA LEU A 63 11.12 -3.09 -3.02
C LEU A 63 11.82 -4.45 -3.03
N ARG A 64 12.42 -4.84 -4.18
CA ARG A 64 13.27 -6.03 -4.28
C ARG A 64 14.56 -5.89 -3.50
N ALA A 65 15.20 -4.72 -3.53
CA ALA A 65 16.43 -4.46 -2.77
C ALA A 65 16.19 -4.55 -1.25
N ARG A 66 14.99 -4.21 -0.78
CA ARG A 66 14.57 -4.41 0.62
C ARG A 66 14.23 -5.86 0.97
N GLY A 67 14.16 -6.76 -0.03
CA GLY A 67 13.76 -8.15 0.16
C GLY A 67 12.25 -8.37 0.26
N TRP A 68 11.43 -7.34 0.01
CA TRP A 68 9.98 -7.39 0.20
C TRP A 68 9.26 -7.99 -1.01
N VAL A 69 9.79 -7.78 -2.21
CA VAL A 69 9.19 -8.24 -3.46
C VAL A 69 10.10 -9.26 -4.13
N HIS A 70 9.48 -10.30 -4.69
CA HIS A 70 10.14 -11.31 -5.50
C HIS A 70 9.60 -11.24 -6.94
N CYS A 71 10.45 -11.60 -7.91
CA CYS A 71 10.07 -11.66 -9.31
C CYS A 71 10.38 -13.07 -9.83
N ALA A 72 9.36 -13.74 -10.36
CA ALA A 72 9.47 -15.07 -10.94
C ALA A 72 8.64 -15.11 -12.23
N ALA A 73 9.22 -15.61 -13.32
CA ALA A 73 8.54 -15.74 -14.62
C ALA A 73 7.83 -14.46 -15.12
N GLY A 74 8.37 -13.28 -14.80
CA GLY A 74 7.80 -11.99 -15.22
C GLY A 74 6.63 -11.48 -14.37
N THR A 75 6.25 -12.18 -13.30
CA THR A 75 5.30 -11.70 -12.30
C THR A 75 6.02 -11.37 -11.00
N TYR A 76 5.44 -10.41 -10.28
CA TYR A 76 5.92 -9.95 -8.99
C TYR A 76 4.99 -10.44 -7.89
N THR A 77 5.57 -10.88 -6.78
CA THR A 77 4.86 -11.23 -5.55
C THR A 77 5.48 -10.47 -4.38
N ILE A 78 4.68 -10.22 -3.34
CA ILE A 78 5.17 -9.63 -2.10
C ILE A 78 5.30 -10.72 -1.03
N GLY A 79 6.40 -10.71 -0.28
CA GLY A 79 6.62 -11.58 0.87
C GLY A 79 6.06 -11.00 2.16
N GLU A 80 6.00 -11.82 3.20
CA GLU A 80 5.40 -11.46 4.50
C GLU A 80 6.06 -10.22 5.12
N GLU A 81 7.39 -10.11 5.04
CA GLU A 81 8.11 -8.93 5.54
C GLU A 81 7.63 -7.62 4.89
N GLY A 82 7.35 -7.67 3.58
CA GLY A 82 6.81 -6.53 2.85
C GLY A 82 5.37 -6.21 3.23
N ILE A 83 4.55 -7.24 3.46
CA ILE A 83 3.16 -7.08 3.89
C ILE A 83 3.12 -6.38 5.26
N GLU A 84 3.91 -6.84 6.22
CA GLU A 84 3.94 -6.25 7.56
C GLU A 84 4.47 -4.81 7.55
N ALA A 85 5.50 -4.51 6.74
CA ALA A 85 5.98 -3.14 6.56
C ALA A 85 4.90 -2.21 5.99
N LEU A 86 4.15 -2.66 4.98
CA LEU A 86 3.06 -1.90 4.37
C LEU A 86 1.87 -1.71 5.33
N ARG A 87 1.54 -2.73 6.14
CA ARG A 87 0.47 -2.64 7.16
C ARG A 87 0.75 -1.54 8.16
N GLY A 88 2.00 -1.43 8.63
CA GLY A 88 2.43 -0.35 9.52
C GLY A 88 2.21 1.03 8.90
N PHE A 89 2.64 1.22 7.65
CA PHE A 89 2.47 2.48 6.93
C PHE A 89 0.99 2.80 6.66
N TYR A 90 0.19 1.81 6.23
CA TYR A 90 -1.24 1.96 6.01
C TYR A 90 -1.97 2.38 7.30
N ALA A 91 -1.66 1.74 8.43
CA ALA A 91 -2.22 2.12 9.73
C ALA A 91 -1.82 3.54 10.15
N ALA A 92 -0.58 3.95 9.88
CA ALA A 92 -0.13 5.31 10.13
C ALA A 92 -0.87 6.34 9.25
N MET A 93 -1.04 6.06 7.96
CA MET A 93 -1.83 6.90 7.05
C MET A 93 -3.28 7.04 7.54
N VAL A 94 -3.90 5.94 7.94
CA VAL A 94 -5.26 5.92 8.50
C VAL A 94 -5.35 6.83 9.73
N ARG A 95 -4.45 6.68 10.71
CA ARG A 95 -4.44 7.50 11.93
C ARG A 95 -4.20 8.99 11.62
N MET A 96 -3.30 9.28 10.69
CA MET A 96 -2.99 10.65 10.26
C MET A 96 -4.20 11.32 9.60
N LEU A 97 -4.90 10.61 8.72
CA LEU A 97 -6.08 11.12 8.03
C LEU A 97 -7.29 11.24 8.97
N ASP A 98 -7.45 10.27 9.87
CA ASP A 98 -8.50 10.28 10.87
C ASP A 98 -8.35 11.48 11.81
N ALA A 99 -7.12 11.83 12.21
CA ALA A 99 -6.79 13.01 13.03
C ALA A 99 -7.67 13.14 14.30
N GLY A 100 -8.17 12.03 14.84
CA GLY A 100 -9.09 12.00 16.00
C GLY A 100 -10.54 12.39 15.68
N ARG A 101 -10.89 12.56 14.40
CA ARG A 101 -12.23 12.95 13.94
C ARG A 101 -13.16 11.78 13.63
N ARG A 102 -12.70 10.52 13.79
CA ARG A 102 -13.49 9.31 13.51
C ARG A 102 -14.07 9.30 12.08
N LEU A 103 -13.35 9.88 11.12
CA LEU A 103 -13.79 10.02 9.73
C LEU A 103 -14.01 8.66 9.07
N LEU A 104 -13.22 7.66 9.47
CA LEU A 104 -13.41 6.29 9.00
C LEU A 104 -14.66 5.64 9.58
N ASP A 105 -14.99 5.90 10.85
CA ASP A 105 -16.25 5.41 11.44
C ASP A 105 -17.45 5.99 10.68
N VAL A 106 -17.42 7.28 10.34
CA VAL A 106 -18.48 7.95 9.56
C VAL A 106 -18.61 7.36 8.16
N ALA A 107 -17.49 7.10 7.47
CA ALA A 107 -17.51 6.48 6.14
C ALA A 107 -18.09 5.05 6.18
N VAL A 108 -17.78 4.26 7.22
CA VAL A 108 -18.34 2.93 7.45
C VAL A 108 -19.85 3.03 7.74
N PHE A 109 -20.28 3.94 8.62
CA PHE A 109 -21.71 4.16 8.90
C PHE A 109 -22.49 4.55 7.64
N LEU A 110 -21.97 5.45 6.82
CA LEU A 110 -22.61 5.83 5.55
C LEU A 110 -22.66 4.68 4.53
N SER A 111 -21.66 3.80 4.54
CA SER A 111 -21.66 2.63 3.66
C SER A 111 -22.71 1.60 4.10
N LEU A 112 -22.87 1.38 5.40
CA LEU A 112 -23.92 0.54 5.98
C LEU A 112 -25.31 1.10 5.69
N ILE A 113 -25.53 2.40 5.89
CA ILE A 113 -26.83 3.05 5.58
C ILE A 113 -27.19 2.84 4.12
N LYS A 114 -26.25 3.08 3.20
CA LYS A 114 -26.44 2.87 1.75
C LYS A 114 -26.63 1.41 1.34
N GLU A 115 -26.24 0.46 2.19
CA GLU A 115 -26.47 -0.96 1.97
C GLU A 115 -27.86 -1.36 2.46
N PHE A 116 -28.28 -0.85 3.62
CA PHE A 116 -29.65 -0.99 4.12
C PHE A 116 -30.69 -0.41 3.15
N GLU A 117 -30.50 0.83 2.70
CA GLU A 117 -31.39 1.49 1.72
C GLU A 117 -31.52 0.72 0.39
N ARG A 118 -30.52 -0.11 0.05
CA ARG A 118 -30.49 -0.90 -1.19
C ARG A 118 -31.16 -2.26 -1.06
N ASN A 119 -31.28 -2.77 0.16
CA ASN A 119 -31.90 -4.06 0.47
C ASN A 119 -33.37 -3.94 0.91
N GLU A 120 -33.88 -2.71 1.10
CA GLU A 120 -35.30 -2.41 1.39
C GLU A 120 -36.11 -1.99 0.13
N LEU A 121 -35.55 -2.18 -1.08
CA LEU A 121 -36.19 -2.05 -2.40
C LEU A 121 -36.18 -3.40 -3.12
#